data_AF-A0A661P2X7-F1
#
_entry.id   AF-A0A661P2X7-F1
#
_cell.length_a   1.000
_cell.length_b   1.000
_cell.length_c   1.000
_cell.angle_alpha   90.00
_cell.angle_beta   90.00
_cell.angle_gamma   90.00
#
_symmetry.space_group_name_H-M   'P 1'
#
loop_
_entity.id
_entity.type
_entity.pdbx_description
1 polymer ?
#
loop_
_entity_poly.entity_id
_entity_poly.type
_entity_poly.pdbx_seq_one_letter_code
_entity_poly.pdbx_strand_id
1 'polypeptide(L)'
;MESLIQNILNALQWGSFYSLIALGYTLVYGVLLLINFAHGDIVMVGAYIAFFVSSLLLGHYHSIPIALSGGMALVLTIPLTMILTSIVGVSLERIAYRPLRRKGAHRLYVVITALMCGLVLENGNLALLGASRKKFPEMVDKVIYTFGTVSVTNLKIAVILTAFLVFFLLQFIVTKTKIGMAMRAISYDKFAVPLMGIPIDSVIVFTFILGSSMAGLAGVLFALSYPILDPYMGLT
;
A
#
# COMPACT_ATOMS: atom_id res chain seq x y z
N MET A 1 -5.29 28.56 -20.39
CA MET A 1 -6.08 28.20 -19.19
C MET A 1 -6.46 26.72 -19.20
N GLU A 2 -6.87 26.18 -20.34
CA GLU A 2 -7.25 24.76 -20.46
C GLU A 2 -6.10 23.77 -20.23
N SER A 3 -4.88 24.08 -20.71
CA SER A 3 -3.66 23.30 -20.40
C SER A 3 -3.32 23.31 -18.90
N LEU A 4 -3.63 24.39 -18.19
CA LEU A 4 -3.45 24.49 -16.74
C LEU A 4 -4.40 23.53 -16.02
N ILE A 5 -5.68 23.48 -16.41
CA ILE A 5 -6.68 22.58 -15.82
C ILE A 5 -6.29 21.11 -16.04
N GLN A 6 -5.87 20.75 -17.26
CA GLN A 6 -5.38 19.40 -17.54
C GLN A 6 -4.18 19.03 -16.67
N ASN A 7 -3.22 19.95 -16.52
CA ASN A 7 -2.03 19.74 -15.69
C ASN A 7 -2.38 19.62 -14.20
N ILE A 8 -3.34 20.40 -13.70
CA ILE A 8 -3.84 20.26 -12.32
C ILE A 8 -4.46 18.88 -12.12
N LEU A 9 -5.26 18.38 -13.05
CA LEU A 9 -5.87 17.06 -12.96
C LEU A 9 -4.84 15.92 -13.05
N ASN A 10 -3.80 16.09 -13.87
CA ASN A 10 -2.67 15.15 -13.93
C ASN A 10 -1.88 15.18 -12.61
N ALA A 11 -1.58 16.37 -12.09
CA ALA A 11 -0.89 16.53 -10.81
C ALA A 11 -1.71 15.96 -9.65
N LEU A 12 -3.04 16.12 -9.68
CA LEU A 12 -3.93 15.58 -8.66
C LEU A 12 -3.96 14.05 -8.70
N GLN A 13 -3.89 13.43 -9.89
CA GLN A 13 -3.77 11.97 -10.01
C GLN A 13 -2.45 11.46 -9.41
N TRP A 14 -1.33 12.05 -9.79
CA TRP A 14 -0.02 11.68 -9.26
C TRP A 14 0.08 11.95 -7.76
N GLY A 15 -0.38 13.11 -7.31
CA GLY A 15 -0.47 13.47 -5.91
C GLY A 15 -1.33 12.51 -5.10
N SER A 16 -2.38 11.94 -5.70
CA SER A 16 -3.22 10.91 -5.05
C SER A 16 -2.45 9.60 -4.84
N PHE A 17 -1.63 9.15 -5.81
CA PHE A 17 -0.74 7.99 -5.61
C PHE A 17 0.26 8.25 -4.50
N TYR A 18 0.97 9.38 -4.55
CA TYR A 18 1.93 9.74 -3.51
C TYR A 18 1.27 9.90 -2.15
N SER A 19 0.03 10.42 -2.09
CA SER A 19 -0.71 10.55 -0.85
C SER A 19 -1.06 9.18 -0.26
N LEU A 20 -1.52 8.22 -1.06
CA LEU A 20 -1.82 6.87 -0.57
C LEU A 20 -0.57 6.18 0.00
N ILE A 21 0.55 6.28 -0.69
CA ILE A 21 1.84 5.73 -0.24
C ILE A 21 2.31 6.45 1.04
N ALA A 22 2.26 7.77 1.06
CA ALA A 22 2.66 8.58 2.21
C ALA A 22 1.77 8.33 3.43
N LEU A 23 0.46 8.16 3.27
CA LEU A 23 -0.46 7.84 4.37
C LEU A 23 -0.10 6.50 5.02
N GLY A 24 0.20 5.47 4.22
CA GLY A 24 0.67 4.18 4.75
C GLY A 24 1.99 4.30 5.51
N TYR A 25 2.96 5.01 4.92
CA TYR A 25 4.28 5.23 5.51
C TYR A 25 4.22 6.03 6.82
N THR A 26 3.47 7.13 6.83
CA THR A 26 3.34 8.03 7.99
C THR A 26 2.67 7.38 9.18
N LEU A 27 1.75 6.43 8.98
CA LEU A 27 1.17 5.65 10.09
C LEU A 27 2.23 4.81 10.80
N VAL A 28 3.04 4.06 10.04
CA VAL A 28 4.11 3.22 10.60
C VAL A 28 5.18 4.07 11.26
N TYR A 29 5.61 5.13 10.58
CA TYR A 29 6.56 6.09 11.13
C TYR A 29 6.01 6.77 12.38
N GLY A 30 4.73 7.15 12.40
CA GLY A 30 4.11 7.85 13.52
C GLY A 30 4.18 7.04 14.82
N VAL A 31 3.97 5.72 14.75
CA VAL A 31 4.00 4.86 15.93
C VAL A 31 5.42 4.42 16.30
N LEU A 32 6.27 4.08 15.33
CA LEU A 32 7.62 3.59 15.62
C LEU A 32 8.67 4.70 15.76
N LEU A 33 8.43 5.88 15.20
CA LEU A 33 9.40 6.96 14.99
C LEU A 33 10.68 6.46 14.31
N LEU A 34 10.50 5.53 13.37
CA LEU A 34 11.57 4.90 12.58
C LEU A 34 11.19 4.94 11.11
N ILE A 35 12.17 5.27 10.27
CA ILE A 35 12.00 5.29 8.82
C ILE A 35 11.87 3.86 8.31
N ASN A 36 10.76 3.56 7.65
CA ASN A 36 10.49 2.27 7.02
C ASN A 36 10.81 2.35 5.52
N PHE A 37 12.06 2.04 5.16
CA PHE A 37 12.50 2.03 3.75
C PHE A 37 11.81 0.94 2.91
N ALA A 38 11.36 -0.15 3.53
CA ALA A 38 10.67 -1.24 2.83
C ALA A 38 9.25 -0.88 2.36
N HIS A 39 8.71 0.30 2.71
CA HIS A 39 7.30 0.60 2.41
C HIS A 39 7.03 0.67 0.91
N GLY A 40 7.95 1.23 0.12
CA GLY A 40 7.87 1.21 -1.34
C GLY A 40 7.90 -0.20 -1.91
N ASP A 41 8.77 -1.07 -1.37
CA ASP A 41 8.82 -2.49 -1.76
C ASP A 41 7.54 -3.25 -1.39
N ILE A 42 6.87 -2.89 -0.29
CA ILE A 42 5.55 -3.43 0.06
C ILE A 42 4.49 -2.99 -0.96
N VAL A 43 4.57 -1.76 -1.51
CA VAL A 43 3.69 -1.31 -2.62
C VAL A 43 3.95 -2.15 -3.87
N MET A 44 5.21 -2.38 -4.22
CA MET A 44 5.59 -3.27 -5.32
C MET A 44 5.01 -4.67 -5.12
N VAL A 45 5.26 -5.30 -3.98
CA VAL A 45 4.72 -6.62 -3.65
C VAL A 45 3.18 -6.61 -3.73
N GLY A 46 2.54 -5.55 -3.24
CA GLY A 46 1.09 -5.36 -3.35
C GLY A 46 0.60 -5.32 -4.80
N ALA A 47 1.32 -4.65 -5.71
CA ALA A 47 1.00 -4.62 -7.13
C ALA A 47 1.15 -6.00 -7.80
N TYR A 48 2.17 -6.77 -7.44
CA TYR A 48 2.33 -8.15 -7.91
C TYR A 48 1.29 -9.11 -7.32
N ILE A 49 0.92 -8.96 -6.05
CA ILE A 49 -0.18 -9.69 -5.44
C ILE A 49 -1.48 -9.38 -6.20
N ALA A 50 -1.75 -8.10 -6.49
CA ALA A 50 -2.90 -7.69 -7.28
C ALA A 50 -2.92 -8.35 -8.66
N PHE A 51 -1.76 -8.45 -9.31
CA PHE A 51 -1.61 -9.12 -10.61
C PHE A 51 -1.98 -10.60 -10.53
N PHE A 52 -1.49 -11.33 -9.54
CA PHE A 52 -1.83 -12.75 -9.39
C PHE A 52 -3.30 -12.95 -9.03
N VAL A 53 -3.83 -12.16 -8.09
CA VAL A 53 -5.24 -12.24 -7.67
C VAL A 53 -6.16 -11.91 -8.83
N SER A 54 -5.91 -10.82 -9.57
CA SER A 54 -6.73 -10.44 -10.73
C SER A 54 -6.64 -11.48 -11.86
N SER A 55 -5.45 -11.97 -12.18
CA SER A 55 -5.27 -13.01 -13.21
C SER A 55 -5.99 -14.32 -12.86
N LEU A 56 -6.01 -14.69 -11.58
CA LEU A 56 -6.74 -15.85 -11.08
C LEU A 56 -8.26 -15.65 -11.14
N LEU A 57 -8.78 -14.49 -10.73
CA LEU A 57 -10.22 -14.22 -10.76
C LEU A 57 -10.78 -14.06 -12.19
N LEU A 58 -9.94 -13.64 -13.13
CA LEU A 58 -10.27 -13.54 -14.56
C LEU A 58 -10.07 -14.87 -15.32
N GLY A 59 -9.64 -15.95 -14.66
CA GLY A 59 -9.51 -17.28 -15.27
C GLY A 59 -8.32 -17.43 -16.22
N HIS A 60 -7.28 -16.60 -16.12
CA HIS A 60 -6.07 -16.74 -16.94
C HIS A 60 -5.26 -18.00 -16.58
N TYR A 61 -5.48 -18.57 -15.40
CA TYR A 61 -4.90 -19.84 -14.97
C TYR A 61 -5.88 -20.99 -15.21
N HIS A 62 -5.61 -21.82 -16.21
CA HIS A 62 -6.45 -22.97 -16.60
C HIS A 62 -6.71 -23.98 -15.46
N SER A 63 -5.91 -23.95 -14.40
CA SER A 63 -6.01 -24.87 -13.26
C SER A 63 -7.18 -24.57 -12.31
N ILE A 64 -7.80 -23.38 -12.39
CA ILE A 64 -8.88 -22.96 -11.49
C ILE A 64 -10.01 -22.32 -12.32
N PRO A 65 -11.22 -22.93 -12.39
CA PRO A 65 -12.31 -22.45 -13.21
C PRO A 65 -13.09 -21.31 -12.52
N ILE A 66 -12.39 -20.20 -12.22
CA ILE A 66 -13.02 -18.95 -11.75
C ILE A 66 -12.88 -17.94 -12.88
N ALA A 67 -13.99 -17.56 -13.51
CA ALA A 67 -14.04 -16.54 -14.55
C ALA A 67 -15.12 -15.52 -14.19
N LEU A 68 -14.76 -14.57 -13.34
CA LEU A 68 -15.65 -13.48 -12.93
C LEU A 68 -15.64 -12.38 -13.99
N SER A 69 -16.73 -11.61 -14.07
CA SER A 69 -16.75 -10.38 -14.86
C SER A 69 -15.71 -9.39 -14.31
N GLY A 70 -15.10 -8.57 -15.18
CA GLY A 70 -13.99 -7.69 -14.78
C GLY A 70 -14.32 -6.75 -13.62
N GLY A 71 -15.55 -6.22 -13.57
CA GLY A 71 -16.02 -5.40 -12.46
C GLY A 71 -16.09 -6.16 -11.12
N MET A 72 -16.64 -7.38 -11.13
CA MET A 72 -16.68 -8.23 -9.92
C MET A 72 -15.27 -8.66 -9.49
N ALA A 73 -14.41 -9.00 -10.45
CA ALA A 73 -13.02 -9.32 -10.18
C ALA A 73 -12.32 -8.15 -9.48
N LEU A 74 -12.53 -6.90 -9.92
CA LEU A 74 -11.91 -5.72 -9.30
C LEU A 74 -12.36 -5.52 -7.84
N VAL A 75 -13.67 -5.65 -7.60
CA VAL A 75 -14.25 -5.51 -6.25
C VAL A 75 -13.67 -6.53 -5.28
N LEU A 76 -13.29 -7.73 -5.74
CA LEU A 76 -12.64 -8.75 -4.92
C LEU A 76 -11.11 -8.60 -4.86
N THR A 77 -10.47 -8.17 -5.94
CA THR A 77 -9.02 -7.97 -6.01
C THR A 77 -8.55 -6.94 -4.99
N ILE A 78 -9.28 -5.83 -4.81
CA ILE A 78 -8.91 -4.78 -3.86
C ILE A 78 -8.80 -5.33 -2.42
N PRO A 79 -9.86 -5.86 -1.79
CA PRO A 79 -9.80 -6.34 -0.41
C PRO A 79 -8.85 -7.54 -0.26
N LEU A 80 -8.81 -8.48 -1.21
CA LEU A 80 -7.88 -9.62 -1.15
C LEU A 80 -6.42 -9.16 -1.18
N THR A 81 -6.09 -8.21 -2.07
CA THR A 81 -4.74 -7.65 -2.14
C THR A 81 -4.38 -6.91 -0.85
N MET A 82 -5.30 -6.11 -0.31
CA MET A 82 -5.10 -5.42 0.96
C MET A 82 -4.82 -6.39 2.11
N ILE A 83 -5.57 -7.49 2.20
CA ILE A 83 -5.38 -8.53 3.22
C ILE A 83 -4.02 -9.22 3.06
N LEU A 84 -3.70 -9.69 1.84
CA LEU A 84 -2.44 -10.38 1.57
C LEU A 84 -1.21 -9.47 1.78
N THR A 85 -1.29 -8.22 1.36
CA THR A 85 -0.21 -7.24 1.59
C THR A 85 -0.07 -6.91 3.08
N SER A 86 -1.19 -6.90 3.83
CA SER A 86 -1.15 -6.78 5.29
C SER A 86 -0.41 -7.95 5.95
N ILE A 87 -0.58 -9.16 5.45
CA ILE A 87 0.15 -10.34 5.93
C ILE A 87 1.64 -10.18 5.70
N VAL A 88 2.07 -9.68 4.52
CA VAL A 88 3.48 -9.39 4.24
C VAL A 88 4.02 -8.38 5.25
N GLY A 89 3.33 -7.25 5.45
CA GLY A 89 3.74 -6.22 6.39
C GLY A 89 3.81 -6.69 7.85
N VAL A 90 2.84 -7.47 8.31
CA VAL A 90 2.84 -8.07 9.65
C VAL A 90 3.94 -9.11 9.78
N SER A 91 4.26 -9.86 8.72
CA SER A 91 5.36 -10.84 8.74
C SER A 91 6.70 -10.12 8.92
N LEU A 92 6.91 -9.01 8.21
CA LEU A 92 8.07 -8.16 8.44
C LEU A 92 8.10 -7.63 9.86
N GLU A 93 6.99 -7.09 10.39
CA GLU A 93 6.90 -6.62 11.78
C GLU A 93 7.33 -7.70 12.76
N ARG A 94 6.81 -8.93 12.62
CA ARG A 94 7.04 -10.02 13.56
C ARG A 94 8.44 -10.60 13.47
N ILE A 95 8.98 -10.76 12.27
CA ILE A 95 10.24 -11.48 12.03
C ILE A 95 11.44 -10.53 12.07
N ALA A 96 11.31 -9.32 11.53
CA ALA A 96 12.42 -8.39 11.39
C ALA A 96 12.41 -7.31 12.49
N TYR A 97 11.31 -6.55 12.60
CA TYR A 97 11.27 -5.35 13.44
C TYR A 97 11.09 -5.64 14.93
N ARG A 98 10.15 -6.53 15.28
CA ARG A 98 9.77 -6.85 16.66
C ARG A 98 10.92 -7.44 17.48
N PRO A 99 11.73 -8.39 16.97
CA PRO A 99 12.84 -8.94 17.75
C PRO A 99 13.88 -7.88 18.11
N LEU A 100 14.21 -6.99 17.17
CA LEU A 100 15.16 -5.90 17.40
C LEU A 100 14.62 -4.88 18.40
N ARG A 101 13.33 -4.53 18.28
CA ARG A 101 12.66 -3.62 19.23
C ARG A 101 12.67 -4.21 20.65
N ARG A 102 12.35 -5.49 20.81
CA ARG A 102 12.32 -6.16 22.12
C ARG A 102 13.70 -6.31 22.75
N LYS A 103 14.75 -6.47 21.94
CA LYS A 103 16.14 -6.49 22.40
C LYS A 103 16.69 -5.09 22.75
N GLY A 104 15.89 -4.03 22.57
CA GLY A 104 16.35 -2.66 22.83
C GLY A 104 17.44 -2.20 21.87
N ALA A 105 17.49 -2.76 20.66
CA ALA A 105 18.50 -2.39 19.67
C ALA A 105 18.43 -0.90 19.34
N HIS A 106 19.59 -0.29 19.05
CA HIS A 106 19.66 1.09 18.61
C HIS A 106 18.82 1.32 17.34
N ARG A 107 18.19 2.50 17.24
CA ARG A 107 17.27 2.85 16.14
C ARG A 107 17.87 2.63 14.76
N LEU A 108 19.17 2.88 14.61
CA LEU A 108 19.91 2.67 13.37
C LEU A 108 19.85 1.22 12.88
N TYR A 109 19.96 0.23 13.77
CA TYR A 109 19.88 -1.19 13.39
C TYR A 109 18.52 -1.52 12.79
N VAL A 110 17.44 -0.95 13.34
CA VAL A 110 16.09 -1.17 12.83
C VAL A 110 15.91 -0.56 11.44
N VAL A 111 16.50 0.61 11.19
CA VAL A 111 16.48 1.27 9.86
C VAL A 111 17.27 0.46 8.83
N ILE A 112 18.46 -0.05 9.19
CA ILE A 112 19.25 -0.93 8.32
C ILE A 112 18.47 -2.20 8.00
N THR A 113 17.83 -2.81 9.00
CA THR A 113 16.96 -3.97 8.79
C THR A 113 15.79 -3.65 7.87
N ALA A 114 15.19 -2.46 7.98
CA ALA A 114 14.12 -2.03 7.07
C ALA A 114 14.59 -2.02 5.62
N LEU A 115 15.75 -1.43 5.35
CA LEU A 115 16.35 -1.39 4.01
C LEU A 115 16.63 -2.81 3.49
N MET A 116 17.19 -3.68 4.33
CA MET A 116 17.47 -5.07 3.94
C MET A 116 16.20 -5.87 3.67
N CYS A 117 15.13 -5.65 4.44
CA CYS A 117 13.83 -6.26 4.16
C CYS A 117 13.29 -5.81 2.80
N GLY A 118 13.41 -4.53 2.46
CA GLY A 118 13.05 -3.99 1.15
C GLY A 118 13.79 -4.71 0.02
N LEU A 119 15.12 -4.75 0.11
CA LEU A 119 15.97 -5.47 -0.86
C LEU A 119 15.62 -6.95 -0.96
N VAL A 120 15.29 -7.63 0.14
CA VAL A 120 14.86 -9.04 0.12
C VAL A 120 13.52 -9.20 -0.60
N LEU A 121 12.57 -8.27 -0.42
CA LEU A 121 11.30 -8.31 -1.15
C LEU A 121 11.51 -8.06 -2.64
N GLU A 122 12.29 -7.04 -3.00
CA GLU A 122 12.60 -6.71 -4.39
C GLU A 122 13.36 -7.85 -5.09
N ASN A 123 14.50 -8.28 -4.52
CA ASN A 123 15.32 -9.34 -5.10
C ASN A 123 14.62 -10.70 -5.03
N GLY A 124 13.78 -10.93 -4.02
CA GLY A 124 12.91 -12.11 -3.96
C GLY A 124 11.90 -12.13 -5.11
N ASN A 125 11.28 -10.99 -5.42
CA ASN A 125 10.40 -10.85 -6.57
C ASN A 125 11.14 -11.10 -7.90
N LEU A 126 12.35 -10.53 -8.05
CA LEU A 126 13.22 -10.78 -9.21
C LEU A 126 13.62 -12.26 -9.34
N ALA A 127 13.97 -12.92 -8.24
CA ALA A 127 14.37 -14.32 -8.24
C ALA A 127 13.20 -15.26 -8.58
N LEU A 128 11.99 -14.95 -8.12
CA LEU A 128 10.80 -15.77 -8.35
C LEU A 128 10.15 -15.54 -9.72
N LEU A 129 10.08 -14.29 -10.18
CA LEU A 129 9.31 -13.90 -11.36
C LEU A 129 10.15 -13.46 -12.56
N GLY A 130 11.45 -13.26 -12.35
CA GLY A 130 12.39 -12.72 -13.33
C GLY A 130 12.33 -11.20 -13.46
N ALA A 131 13.31 -10.63 -14.17
CA ALA A 131 13.40 -9.19 -14.46
C ALA A 131 12.42 -8.71 -15.55
N SER A 132 11.60 -9.60 -16.11
CA SER A 132 10.65 -9.25 -17.16
C SER A 132 9.50 -8.42 -16.61
N ARG A 133 9.17 -7.31 -17.28
CA ARG A 133 7.95 -6.54 -17.01
C ARG A 133 6.71 -7.40 -17.23
N LYS A 134 5.73 -7.29 -16.34
CA LYS A 134 4.44 -7.99 -16.45
C LYS A 134 3.34 -7.01 -16.82
N LYS A 135 2.48 -7.37 -17.78
CA LYS A 135 1.30 -6.57 -18.12
C LYS A 135 0.18 -6.88 -17.13
N PHE A 136 -0.35 -5.87 -16.45
CA PHE A 136 -1.50 -6.04 -15.56
C PHE A 136 -2.75 -6.38 -16.39
N PRO A 137 -3.56 -7.37 -16.01
CA PRO A 137 -4.74 -7.75 -16.78
C PRO A 137 -5.80 -6.65 -16.75
N GLU A 138 -6.49 -6.46 -17.88
CA GLU A 138 -7.53 -5.43 -18.00
C GLU A 138 -8.79 -5.90 -17.27
N MET A 139 -9.14 -5.23 -16.17
CA MET A 139 -10.31 -5.55 -15.34
C MET A 139 -11.50 -4.63 -15.62
N VAL A 140 -11.23 -3.41 -16.11
CA VAL A 140 -12.24 -2.38 -16.38
C VAL A 140 -11.87 -1.66 -17.65
N ASP A 141 -12.85 -1.46 -18.52
CA ASP A 141 -12.67 -0.71 -19.76
C ASP A 141 -12.29 0.74 -19.46
N LYS A 142 -11.25 1.21 -20.13
CA LYS A 142 -10.80 2.60 -19.98
C LYS A 142 -11.74 3.53 -20.74
N VAL A 143 -12.57 4.26 -20.00
CA VAL A 143 -13.46 5.28 -20.55
C VAL A 143 -12.82 6.65 -20.40
N ILE A 144 -12.74 7.40 -21.49
CA ILE A 144 -12.22 8.77 -21.54
C ILE A 144 -13.41 9.73 -21.60
N TYR A 145 -13.55 10.54 -20.56
CA TYR A 145 -14.49 11.66 -20.52
C TYR A 145 -13.79 12.92 -21.01
N THR A 146 -14.27 13.48 -22.10
CA THR A 146 -13.72 14.69 -22.70
C THR A 146 -14.69 15.84 -22.46
N PHE A 147 -14.21 16.88 -21.78
CA PHE A 147 -14.93 18.13 -21.55
C PHE A 147 -14.18 19.25 -22.27
N GLY A 148 -14.56 19.51 -23.54
CA GLY A 148 -13.80 20.41 -24.40
C GLY A 148 -12.41 19.84 -24.71
N THR A 149 -11.35 20.52 -24.27
CA THR A 149 -9.94 20.10 -24.43
C THR A 149 -9.38 19.34 -23.22
N VAL A 150 -10.15 19.23 -22.12
CA VAL A 150 -9.77 18.51 -20.91
C VAL A 150 -10.22 17.06 -21.02
N SER A 151 -9.31 16.13 -20.73
CA SER A 151 -9.58 14.68 -20.77
C SER A 151 -9.30 14.01 -19.42
N VAL A 152 -10.30 13.27 -18.95
CA VAL A 152 -10.28 12.58 -17.66
C VAL A 152 -10.71 11.14 -17.86
N THR A 153 -9.97 10.20 -17.30
CA THR A 153 -10.33 8.78 -17.35
C THR A 153 -11.12 8.38 -16.13
N ASN A 154 -11.98 7.36 -16.26
CA ASN A 154 -12.62 6.70 -15.12
C ASN A 154 -11.61 6.27 -14.04
N LEU A 155 -10.45 5.73 -14.44
CA LEU A 155 -9.37 5.35 -13.52
C LEU A 155 -8.77 6.56 -12.78
N LYS A 156 -8.56 7.69 -13.47
CA LYS A 156 -8.07 8.94 -12.84
C LYS A 156 -9.04 9.41 -11.75
N ILE A 157 -10.34 9.40 -12.04
CA ILE A 157 -11.39 9.76 -11.06
C ILE A 157 -11.37 8.78 -9.88
N ALA A 158 -11.30 7.48 -10.15
CA ALA A 158 -11.28 6.44 -9.11
C ALA A 158 -10.09 6.58 -8.16
N VAL A 159 -8.89 6.86 -8.68
CA VAL A 159 -7.68 7.10 -7.87
C VAL A 159 -7.85 8.29 -6.94
N ILE A 160 -8.34 9.42 -7.48
CA ILE A 160 -8.54 10.66 -6.70
C ILE A 160 -9.59 10.45 -5.61
N LEU A 161 -10.76 9.90 -5.96
CA LEU A 161 -11.83 9.64 -5.00
C LEU A 161 -11.39 8.66 -3.91
N THR A 162 -10.67 7.61 -4.28
CA THR A 162 -10.16 6.62 -3.32
C THR A 162 -9.14 7.24 -2.37
N ALA A 163 -8.24 8.10 -2.86
CA ALA A 163 -7.28 8.81 -2.00
C ALA A 163 -7.97 9.70 -0.97
N PHE A 164 -8.98 10.47 -1.35
CA PHE A 164 -9.78 11.25 -0.40
C PHE A 164 -10.53 10.36 0.59
N LEU A 165 -11.18 9.29 0.12
CA LEU A 165 -11.91 8.35 0.97
C LEU A 165 -11.00 7.71 2.01
N VAL A 166 -9.82 7.24 1.60
CA VAL A 166 -8.80 6.68 2.48
C VAL A 166 -8.29 7.72 3.47
N PHE A 167 -8.03 8.95 3.02
CA PHE A 167 -7.62 10.04 3.90
C PHE A 167 -8.64 10.28 5.02
N PHE A 168 -9.92 10.44 4.68
CA PHE A 168 -10.98 10.65 5.67
C PHE A 168 -11.14 9.44 6.60
N LEU A 169 -11.05 8.22 6.06
CA LEU A 169 -11.12 7.00 6.85
C LEU A 169 -9.98 6.91 7.86
N LEU A 170 -8.75 7.16 7.44
CA LEU A 170 -7.58 7.15 8.32
C LEU A 170 -7.64 8.27 9.33
N GLN A 171 -8.05 9.47 8.93
CA GLN A 171 -8.26 10.60 9.83
C GLN A 171 -9.27 10.23 10.93
N PHE A 172 -10.37 9.58 10.57
CA PHE A 172 -11.36 9.08 11.52
C PHE A 172 -10.76 8.01 12.44
N ILE A 173 -10.09 6.99 11.89
CA ILE A 173 -9.47 5.92 12.68
C ILE A 173 -8.48 6.50 13.68
N VAL A 174 -7.56 7.36 13.23
CA VAL A 174 -6.57 7.97 14.11
C VAL A 174 -7.29 8.83 15.13
N THR A 175 -8.03 9.87 14.73
CA THR A 175 -8.51 10.89 15.68
C THR A 175 -9.68 10.47 16.56
N LYS A 176 -10.55 9.57 16.10
CA LYS A 176 -11.82 9.25 16.77
C LYS A 176 -11.91 7.86 17.38
N THR A 177 -10.90 6.99 17.22
CA THR A 177 -10.93 5.64 17.81
C THR A 177 -9.97 5.46 18.98
N LYS A 178 -10.23 4.47 19.84
CA LYS A 178 -9.35 4.08 20.96
C LYS A 178 -7.98 3.61 20.47
N ILE A 179 -7.93 2.86 19.37
CA ILE A 179 -6.67 2.41 18.79
C ILE A 179 -5.88 3.61 18.28
N GLY A 180 -6.52 4.55 17.59
CA GLY A 180 -5.88 5.77 17.12
C GLY A 180 -5.38 6.68 18.26
N MET A 181 -6.11 6.72 19.39
CA MET A 181 -5.63 7.37 20.62
C MET A 181 -4.36 6.69 21.15
N ALA A 182 -4.32 5.36 21.20
CA ALA A 182 -3.14 4.61 21.60
C ALA A 182 -1.95 4.82 20.65
N MET A 183 -2.19 4.88 19.33
CA MET A 183 -1.15 5.19 18.32
C MET A 183 -0.51 6.55 18.60
N ARG A 184 -1.32 7.59 18.84
CA ARG A 184 -0.81 8.91 19.23
C ARG A 184 -0.09 8.88 20.58
N ALA A 185 -0.62 8.16 21.57
CA ALA A 185 0.03 8.08 22.88
C ALA A 185 1.45 7.47 22.77
N ILE A 186 1.62 6.42 21.95
CA ILE A 186 2.92 5.78 21.70
C ILE A 186 3.89 6.76 21.02
N SER A 187 3.41 7.60 20.10
CA SER A 187 4.26 8.60 19.43
C SER A 187 4.75 9.69 20.38
N TYR A 188 4.00 10.00 21.45
CA TYR A 188 4.40 10.96 22.47
C TYR A 188 5.37 10.36 23.48
N ASP A 189 5.00 9.26 24.15
CA ASP A 189 5.84 8.59 25.14
C ASP A 189 5.61 7.08 25.15
N LYS A 190 6.43 6.37 24.37
CA LYS A 190 6.40 4.91 24.31
C LYS A 190 6.75 4.20 25.63
N PHE A 191 7.41 4.87 26.59
CA PHE A 191 7.82 4.27 27.86
C PHE A 191 6.72 4.36 28.91
N ALA A 192 5.92 5.44 28.90
CA ALA A 192 4.79 5.60 29.79
C ALA A 192 3.57 4.74 29.39
N VAL A 193 3.35 4.53 28.09
CA VAL A 193 2.16 3.83 27.56
C VAL A 193 1.91 2.42 28.16
N PRO A 194 2.90 1.55 28.38
CA PRO A 194 2.67 0.24 28.99
C PRO A 194 2.18 0.33 30.43
N LEU A 195 2.55 1.40 31.17
CA LEU A 195 2.11 1.64 32.55
C LEU A 195 0.61 1.95 32.62
N MET A 196 0.02 2.39 31.50
CA MET A 196 -1.41 2.65 31.35
C MET A 196 -2.18 1.39 30.88
N GLY A 197 -1.53 0.22 30.84
CA GLY A 197 -2.15 -1.06 30.44
C GLY A 197 -2.38 -1.22 28.94
N ILE A 198 -1.80 -0.35 28.10
CA ILE A 198 -1.98 -0.38 26.64
C ILE A 198 -0.97 -1.38 26.03
N PRO A 199 -1.43 -2.41 25.29
CA PRO A 199 -0.54 -3.39 24.68
C PRO A 199 0.14 -2.83 23.42
N ILE A 200 1.33 -2.24 23.59
CA ILE A 200 2.10 -1.59 22.50
C ILE A 200 2.25 -2.48 21.27
N ASP A 201 2.64 -3.74 21.45
CA ASP A 201 2.89 -4.67 20.34
C ASP A 201 1.62 -4.91 19.48
N SER A 202 0.43 -4.88 20.09
CA SER A 202 -0.84 -5.02 19.36
C SER A 202 -1.17 -3.77 18.55
N VAL A 203 -0.92 -2.59 19.12
CA VAL A 203 -1.11 -1.30 18.42
C VAL A 203 -0.15 -1.18 17.24
N ILE A 204 1.10 -1.59 17.41
CA ILE A 204 2.10 -1.63 16.33
C ILE A 204 1.64 -2.59 15.22
N VAL A 205 1.23 -3.83 15.53
CA VAL A 205 0.74 -4.77 14.51
C VAL A 205 -0.45 -4.20 13.75
N PHE A 206 -1.42 -3.62 14.45
CA PHE A 206 -2.56 -2.98 13.82
C PHE A 206 -2.13 -1.84 12.87
N THR A 207 -1.13 -1.08 13.27
CA THR A 207 -0.53 -0.03 12.43
C THR A 207 0.11 -0.60 11.17
N PHE A 208 0.82 -1.73 11.27
CA PHE A 208 1.39 -2.42 10.09
C PHE A 208 0.32 -3.00 9.18
N ILE A 209 -0.79 -3.52 9.74
CA ILE A 209 -1.95 -3.98 8.97
C ILE A 209 -2.50 -2.81 8.15
N LEU A 210 -2.83 -1.68 8.80
CA LEU A 210 -3.33 -0.51 8.09
C LEU A 210 -2.34 0.02 7.06
N GLY A 211 -1.09 0.27 7.44
CA GLY A 211 -0.07 0.81 6.54
C GLY A 211 0.15 -0.08 5.32
N SER A 212 0.28 -1.39 5.51
CA SER A 212 0.55 -2.33 4.41
C SER A 212 -0.70 -2.60 3.56
N SER A 213 -1.90 -2.53 4.15
CA SER A 213 -3.14 -2.56 3.38
C SER A 213 -3.23 -1.37 2.42
N MET A 214 -2.81 -0.17 2.86
CA MET A 214 -2.78 1.03 2.02
C MET A 214 -1.74 0.92 0.92
N ALA A 215 -0.58 0.33 1.22
CA ALA A 215 0.43 0.02 0.20
C ALA A 215 -0.12 -0.94 -0.86
N GLY A 216 -0.86 -1.98 -0.45
CA GLY A 216 -1.55 -2.89 -1.37
C GLY A 216 -2.58 -2.17 -2.24
N LEU A 217 -3.42 -1.32 -1.65
CA LEU A 217 -4.39 -0.50 -2.38
C LEU A 217 -3.73 0.44 -3.39
N ALA A 218 -2.64 1.12 -2.99
CA ALA A 218 -1.86 1.97 -3.87
C ALA A 218 -1.28 1.17 -5.04
N GLY A 219 -0.74 -0.02 -4.78
CA GLY A 219 -0.21 -0.94 -5.79
C GLY A 219 -1.27 -1.38 -6.81
N VAL A 220 -2.48 -1.75 -6.35
CA VAL A 220 -3.62 -2.09 -7.24
C VAL A 220 -3.98 -0.91 -8.14
N LEU A 221 -4.19 0.28 -7.54
CA LEU A 221 -4.61 1.47 -8.28
C LEU A 221 -3.55 1.95 -9.28
N PHE A 222 -2.27 1.85 -8.90
CA PHE A 222 -1.15 2.15 -9.77
C PHE A 222 -1.10 1.19 -10.95
N ALA A 223 -1.18 -0.12 -10.70
CA ALA A 223 -1.15 -1.14 -11.74
C ALA A 223 -2.37 -1.07 -12.69
N LEU A 224 -3.54 -0.65 -12.20
CA LEU A 224 -4.70 -0.38 -13.07
C LEU A 224 -4.46 0.83 -13.98
N SER A 225 -3.85 1.89 -13.46
CA SER A 225 -3.63 3.14 -14.21
C SER A 225 -2.45 3.07 -15.18
N TYR A 226 -1.42 2.33 -14.79
CA TYR A 226 -0.18 2.08 -15.52
C TYR A 226 0.05 0.56 -15.57
N PRO A 227 -0.49 -0.16 -16.58
CA PRO A 227 -0.58 -1.62 -16.58
C PRO A 227 0.73 -2.32 -16.93
N ILE A 228 1.85 -1.78 -16.48
CA ILE A 228 3.20 -2.33 -16.65
C ILE A 228 3.83 -2.38 -15.26
N LEU A 229 3.99 -3.59 -14.74
CA LEU A 229 4.68 -3.86 -13.48
C LEU A 229 6.17 -3.98 -13.77
N ASP A 230 6.94 -3.07 -13.18
CA ASP A 230 8.39 -3.10 -13.18
C ASP A 230 8.87 -3.64 -11.82
N PRO A 231 9.76 -4.66 -11.77
CA PRO A 231 10.28 -5.19 -10.52
C PRO A 231 10.96 -4.14 -9.61
N TYR A 232 11.40 -3.00 -10.15
CA TYR A 232 12.07 -1.95 -9.38
C TYR A 232 11.15 -0.79 -8.94
N MET A 233 9.83 -0.92 -9.14
CA MET A 233 8.88 0.16 -8.82
C MET A 233 8.75 0.48 -7.32
N GLY A 234 9.41 -0.28 -6.45
CA GLY A 234 9.43 -0.02 -5.00
C GLY A 234 10.49 1.01 -4.57
N LEU A 235 11.59 1.13 -5.32
CA LEU A 235 12.74 1.97 -4.98
C LEU A 235 12.76 3.33 -5.72
N THR A 236 11.77 3.62 -6.56
CA THR A 236 11.69 4.84 -7.41
C THR A 236 10.47 5.69 -7.10
#